data_AF-A0A2W6ZK42-F1
#
_entry.id   AF-A0A2W6ZK42-F1
#
_cell.length_a   1.000
_cell.length_b   1.000
_cell.length_c   1.000
_cell.angle_alpha   90.00
_cell.angle_beta   90.00
_cell.angle_gamma   90.00
#
_symmetry.space_group_name_H-M   'P 1'
#
loop_
_entity.id
_entity.type
_entity.pdbx_description
1 polymer ?
#
loop_
_entity_poly.entity_id
_entity_poly.type
_entity_poly.pdbx_seq_one_letter_code
_entity_poly.pdbx_strand_id
1 'polypeptide(L)'
;MAFSTPTPPVSMPTAVRPRDVQVADLGSGTWVLRSRTWERLKFEVEYSRQRGTTANAYLIRGDRSALIDPPGESFTVIVLEALQQHLDLSTLDYIVLSHVNTNRLATLRRLHAQAPQAVVICSRPAARWLQETGLPPDRLHPVRSGEELDLGQGHHLRFLGVPTPGWPDGLCTYDPASQTLYSDKLFGAHLCTDALWDEQWRQLEADRRHYFDCLHSAQTRQVATALQQLQLLALKTIAPGHGPLVQYSLSRVMQDYDHWCQQQGARSARVALLYASAYGSTARLAAAIAQGLTAAEVAVELVNCEQTEPAALLDTLARCDGVIMGSPTLGGHAPVPMQTALGLVLENLAKTKPVGVFGSYGWSGEAIDWLAQKLQNANFPFGFEPLRVRFSPDAAAFDACQTAAAQFAQRLRKRQQQQAAKPVLVEGQGDRTHQALGRTVGALCVLTTTDQGSPMGLLTASVTQASFDPPGLILALPQGSLGPLSPGSPFGLTVLQEGRSVRRHFSTQQLTAAPFGQLPFTLTENGCAQLSDALAYLECKVSAVLPLGDRTLIYATVERGERLTSGVPALGQ
;
A
#
# COMPACT_ATOMS: atom_id res chain seq x y z
N MET A 1 -30.36 -49.07 -28.79
CA MET A 1 -30.51 -47.60 -28.88
C MET A 1 -29.38 -46.98 -28.07
N ALA A 2 -28.32 -46.53 -28.74
CA ALA A 2 -27.20 -45.85 -28.10
C ALA A 2 -27.49 -44.34 -28.13
N PHE A 3 -27.57 -43.71 -26.95
CA PHE A 3 -27.75 -42.28 -26.83
C PHE A 3 -26.45 -41.58 -27.20
N SER A 4 -26.45 -40.87 -28.33
CA SER A 4 -25.38 -39.97 -28.74
C SER A 4 -25.40 -38.73 -27.85
N THR A 5 -24.29 -38.45 -27.18
CA THR A 5 -24.07 -37.19 -26.47
C THR A 5 -23.89 -36.06 -27.49
N PRO A 6 -24.58 -34.90 -27.33
CA PRO A 6 -24.41 -33.79 -28.25
C PRO A 6 -23.03 -33.17 -28.06
N THR A 7 -22.27 -33.08 -29.14
CA THR A 7 -21.03 -32.31 -29.24
C THR A 7 -21.31 -30.85 -28.88
N PRO A 8 -20.50 -30.18 -28.04
CA PRO A 8 -20.69 -28.77 -27.76
C PRO A 8 -20.54 -27.97 -29.06
N PRO A 9 -21.29 -26.86 -29.24
CA PRO A 9 -21.17 -26.04 -30.42
C PRO A 9 -19.75 -25.46 -30.48
N VAL A 10 -19.06 -25.70 -31.59
CA VAL A 10 -17.80 -25.02 -31.92
C VAL A 10 -18.12 -23.52 -31.94
N SER A 11 -17.52 -22.75 -31.02
CA SER A 11 -17.66 -21.30 -31.01
C SER A 11 -17.10 -20.75 -32.33
N MET A 12 -17.97 -20.20 -33.17
CA MET A 12 -17.54 -19.41 -34.31
C MET A 12 -16.64 -18.28 -33.80
N PRO A 13 -15.45 -18.04 -34.40
CA PRO A 13 -14.62 -16.90 -34.02
C PRO A 13 -15.44 -15.62 -34.24
N THR A 14 -15.70 -14.89 -33.17
CA THR A 14 -16.31 -13.56 -33.21
C THR A 14 -15.42 -12.70 -34.09
N ALA A 15 -15.96 -12.12 -35.17
CA ALA A 15 -15.20 -11.28 -36.09
C ALA A 15 -14.53 -10.15 -35.29
N VAL A 16 -13.21 -10.17 -35.21
CA VAL A 16 -12.41 -9.17 -34.50
C VAL A 16 -12.60 -7.84 -35.23
N ARG A 17 -13.29 -6.88 -34.59
CA ARG A 17 -13.38 -5.52 -35.14
C ARG A 17 -11.97 -4.90 -35.14
N PRO A 18 -11.49 -4.41 -36.30
CA PRO A 18 -10.16 -3.79 -36.38
C PRO A 18 -10.08 -2.53 -35.51
N ARG A 19 -8.85 -2.12 -35.20
CA ARG A 19 -8.60 -0.80 -34.59
C ARG A 19 -8.98 0.29 -35.59
N ASP A 20 -9.56 1.36 -35.08
CA ASP A 20 -9.98 2.51 -35.88
C ASP A 20 -9.79 3.82 -35.11
N VAL A 21 -10.12 4.94 -35.75
CA VAL A 21 -10.18 6.25 -35.11
C VAL A 21 -11.58 6.82 -35.32
N GLN A 22 -12.30 7.02 -34.23
CA GLN A 22 -13.56 7.76 -34.26
C GLN A 22 -13.24 9.24 -34.07
N VAL A 23 -13.47 10.05 -35.11
CA VAL A 23 -13.32 11.50 -35.05
C VAL A 23 -14.68 12.16 -34.86
N ALA A 24 -14.76 13.14 -33.97
CA ALA A 24 -15.98 13.91 -33.73
C ALA A 24 -15.66 15.38 -33.40
N ASP A 25 -16.50 16.28 -33.89
CA ASP A 25 -16.51 17.71 -33.52
C ASP A 25 -17.28 17.88 -32.20
N LEU A 26 -16.65 18.53 -31.23
CA LEU A 26 -17.20 18.82 -29.91
C LEU A 26 -17.77 20.25 -29.83
N GLY A 27 -17.63 21.05 -30.88
CA GLY A 27 -17.94 22.47 -30.93
C GLY A 27 -16.77 23.35 -30.48
N SER A 28 -16.88 24.67 -30.70
CA SER A 28 -15.86 25.66 -30.33
C SER A 28 -14.46 25.31 -30.85
N GLY A 29 -14.36 24.91 -32.13
CA GLY A 29 -13.08 24.56 -32.74
C GLY A 29 -12.35 23.40 -32.07
N THR A 30 -13.07 22.49 -31.40
CA THR A 30 -12.48 21.35 -30.69
C THR A 30 -12.95 20.03 -31.29
N TRP A 31 -12.02 19.15 -31.62
CA TRP A 31 -12.27 17.78 -32.08
C TRP A 31 -11.67 16.77 -31.11
N VAL A 32 -12.28 15.59 -31.06
CA VAL A 32 -11.69 14.41 -30.44
C VAL A 32 -11.37 13.36 -31.48
N LEU A 33 -10.21 12.74 -31.34
CA LEU A 33 -9.75 11.58 -32.10
C LEU A 33 -9.62 10.41 -31.13
N ARG A 34 -10.61 9.52 -31.12
CA ARG A 34 -10.62 8.34 -30.24
C ARG A 34 -10.02 7.17 -30.99
N SER A 35 -8.76 6.83 -30.73
CA SER A 35 -8.17 5.61 -31.27
C SER A 35 -8.71 4.41 -30.48
N ARG A 36 -9.46 3.52 -31.14
CA ARG A 36 -10.24 2.48 -30.45
C ARG A 36 -9.67 1.10 -30.71
N THR A 37 -9.73 0.25 -29.69
CA THR A 37 -9.47 -1.17 -29.82
C THR A 37 -10.52 -1.93 -29.04
N TRP A 38 -11.17 -2.89 -29.70
CA TRP A 38 -12.22 -3.72 -29.10
C TRP A 38 -11.65 -4.85 -28.24
N GLU A 39 -10.40 -5.19 -28.47
CA GLU A 39 -9.67 -6.21 -27.72
C GLU A 39 -8.83 -5.60 -26.60
N ARG A 40 -8.31 -6.47 -25.73
CA ARG A 40 -7.37 -6.08 -24.69
C ARG A 40 -6.10 -5.48 -25.31
N LEU A 41 -5.81 -4.22 -25.00
CA LEU A 41 -4.64 -3.52 -25.56
C LEU A 41 -3.31 -4.04 -25.01
N LYS A 42 -3.23 -4.26 -23.69
CA LYS A 42 -2.02 -4.72 -23.00
C LYS A 42 -2.36 -5.71 -21.88
N PHE A 43 -1.38 -6.54 -21.55
CA PHE A 43 -1.42 -7.34 -20.33
C PHE A 43 -1.11 -6.46 -19.10
N GLU A 44 -2.07 -5.63 -18.71
CA GLU A 44 -2.07 -4.89 -17.46
C GLU A 44 -3.43 -5.10 -16.78
N VAL A 45 -3.45 -4.94 -15.45
CA VAL A 45 -4.63 -5.23 -14.61
C VAL A 45 -5.80 -4.31 -14.97
N GLU A 46 -5.52 -3.07 -15.36
CA GLU A 46 -6.54 -2.09 -15.77
C GLU A 46 -7.36 -2.52 -17.00
N TYR A 47 -6.84 -3.42 -17.85
CA TYR A 47 -7.55 -3.98 -19.03
C TYR A 47 -8.18 -5.36 -18.76
N SER A 48 -8.21 -5.83 -17.50
CA SER A 48 -8.63 -7.19 -17.15
C SER A 48 -10.10 -7.49 -17.46
N ARG A 49 -10.95 -6.45 -17.55
CA ARG A 49 -12.36 -6.61 -17.92
C ARG A 49 -12.60 -6.92 -19.41
N GLN A 50 -11.56 -6.86 -20.25
CA GLN A 50 -11.59 -7.23 -21.67
C GLN A 50 -12.71 -6.55 -22.48
N ARG A 51 -13.08 -5.32 -22.14
CA ARG A 51 -14.10 -4.53 -22.86
C ARG A 51 -13.51 -3.59 -23.92
N GLY A 52 -12.27 -3.82 -24.31
CA GLY A 52 -11.50 -2.89 -25.13
C GLY A 52 -11.17 -1.58 -24.41
N THR A 53 -10.65 -0.61 -25.15
CA THR A 53 -10.39 0.75 -24.65
C THR A 53 -10.35 1.74 -25.82
N THR A 54 -10.38 3.02 -25.50
CA THR A 54 -9.92 4.08 -26.40
C THR A 54 -8.65 4.74 -25.86
N ALA A 55 -7.89 5.38 -26.74
CA ALA A 55 -6.88 6.37 -26.41
C ALA A 55 -7.30 7.67 -27.10
N ASN A 56 -7.81 8.61 -26.31
CA ASN A 56 -8.40 9.85 -26.81
C ASN A 56 -7.31 10.93 -26.92
N ALA A 57 -7.21 11.52 -28.11
CA ALA A 57 -6.47 12.75 -28.35
C ALA A 57 -7.46 13.87 -28.71
N TYR A 58 -7.08 15.12 -28.47
CA TYR A 58 -7.96 16.27 -28.69
C TYR A 58 -7.25 17.33 -29.53
N LEU A 59 -7.90 17.83 -30.57
CA LEU A 59 -7.39 18.89 -31.42
C LEU A 59 -8.21 20.16 -31.17
N ILE A 60 -7.54 21.24 -30.74
CA ILE A 60 -8.13 22.56 -30.57
C ILE A 60 -7.59 23.46 -31.68
N ARG A 61 -8.48 24.21 -32.36
CA ARG A 61 -8.12 25.18 -33.41
C ARG A 61 -8.74 26.53 -33.08
N GLY A 62 -7.93 27.41 -32.51
CA GLY A 62 -8.20 28.84 -32.49
C GLY A 62 -7.43 29.55 -33.61
N ASP A 63 -6.79 30.67 -33.27
CA ASP A 63 -5.80 31.32 -34.14
C ASP A 63 -4.50 30.51 -34.23
N ARG A 64 -4.23 29.69 -33.20
CA ARG A 64 -3.21 28.65 -33.15
C ARG A 64 -3.85 27.30 -32.86
N SER A 65 -3.16 26.23 -33.24
CA SER A 65 -3.64 24.86 -33.08
C SER A 65 -2.85 24.08 -32.03
N ALA A 66 -3.57 23.28 -31.23
CA ALA A 66 -2.96 22.40 -30.23
C ALA A 66 -3.52 20.98 -30.32
N LEU A 67 -2.62 19.99 -30.36
CA LEU A 67 -2.95 18.58 -30.23
C LEU A 67 -2.62 18.11 -28.81
N ILE A 68 -3.63 17.70 -28.07
CA ILE A 68 -3.52 17.18 -26.71
C ILE A 68 -3.48 15.65 -26.75
N ASP A 69 -2.47 15.07 -26.09
CA ASP A 69 -2.32 13.65 -25.78
C ASP A 69 -2.40 12.66 -26.97
N PRO A 70 -1.56 12.80 -28.00
CA PRO A 70 -1.46 11.80 -29.07
C PRO A 70 -1.20 10.39 -28.51
N PRO A 71 -1.90 9.35 -29.03
CA PRO A 71 -1.95 8.03 -28.42
C PRO A 71 -0.62 7.28 -28.52
N GLY A 72 -0.55 6.10 -27.90
CA GLY A 72 0.65 5.26 -27.94
C GLY A 72 0.90 4.54 -29.28
N GLU A 73 2.02 3.82 -29.35
CA GLU A 73 2.56 3.15 -30.53
C GLU A 73 1.55 2.30 -31.31
N SER A 74 0.67 1.58 -30.60
CA SER A 74 -0.35 0.71 -31.18
C SER A 74 -1.36 1.41 -32.10
N PHE A 75 -1.44 2.75 -32.04
CA PHE A 75 -2.38 3.58 -32.79
C PHE A 75 -1.70 4.64 -33.66
N THR A 76 -0.36 4.70 -33.67
CA THR A 76 0.40 5.78 -34.31
C THR A 76 0.03 6.00 -35.77
N VAL A 77 -0.10 4.92 -36.55
CA VAL A 77 -0.40 5.05 -37.99
C VAL A 77 -1.81 5.61 -38.20
N ILE A 78 -2.82 4.94 -37.62
CA ILE A 78 -4.23 5.30 -37.85
C ILE A 78 -4.59 6.69 -37.31
N VAL A 79 -3.95 7.14 -36.22
CA VAL A 79 -4.23 8.46 -35.66
C VAL A 79 -3.62 9.59 -36.49
N LEU A 80 -2.43 9.36 -37.07
CA LEU A 80 -1.79 10.35 -37.95
C LEU A 80 -2.57 10.50 -39.25
N GLU A 81 -3.01 9.39 -39.84
CA GLU A 81 -3.87 9.40 -41.03
C GLU A 81 -5.18 10.14 -40.76
N ALA A 82 -5.84 9.86 -39.63
CA ALA A 82 -7.05 10.58 -39.24
C ALA A 82 -6.78 12.07 -38.97
N LEU A 83 -5.69 12.41 -38.27
CA LEU A 83 -5.33 13.80 -37.97
C LEU A 83 -5.07 14.62 -39.24
N GLN A 84 -4.37 14.05 -40.22
CA GLN A 84 -4.07 14.71 -41.50
C GLN A 84 -5.31 15.03 -42.35
N GLN A 85 -6.44 14.36 -42.09
CA GLN A 85 -7.72 14.70 -42.74
C GLN A 85 -8.36 15.96 -42.16
N HIS A 86 -7.96 16.39 -40.96
CA HIS A 86 -8.55 17.51 -40.24
C HIS A 86 -7.58 18.68 -40.00
N LEU A 87 -6.28 18.45 -40.12
CA LEU A 87 -5.23 19.44 -39.91
C LEU A 87 -4.03 19.17 -40.83
N ASP A 88 -3.55 20.21 -41.51
CA ASP A 88 -2.21 20.19 -42.09
C ASP A 88 -1.18 20.26 -40.96
N LEU A 89 -0.41 19.19 -40.77
CA LEU A 89 0.58 19.06 -39.68
C LEU A 89 1.67 20.15 -39.72
N SER A 90 1.91 20.77 -40.86
CA SER A 90 2.84 21.91 -40.96
C SER A 90 2.31 23.18 -40.27
N THR A 91 1.01 23.22 -40.00
CA THR A 91 0.34 24.31 -39.26
C THR A 91 0.12 23.99 -37.78
N LEU A 92 0.54 22.81 -37.30
CA LEU A 92 0.42 22.45 -35.90
C LEU A 92 1.38 23.31 -35.05
N ASP A 93 0.84 24.12 -34.14
CA ASP A 93 1.65 24.99 -33.29
C ASP A 93 2.11 24.28 -32.01
N TYR A 94 1.22 23.50 -31.38
CA TYR A 94 1.46 22.91 -30.07
C TYR A 94 1.10 21.44 -29.98
N ILE A 95 1.91 20.69 -29.24
CA ILE A 95 1.57 19.33 -28.78
C ILE A 95 1.57 19.35 -27.26
N VAL A 96 0.40 19.22 -26.65
CA VAL A 96 0.26 19.18 -25.19
C VAL A 96 0.33 17.74 -24.71
N LEU A 97 1.21 17.45 -23.77
CA LEU A 97 1.37 16.13 -23.16
C LEU A 97 1.02 16.19 -21.68
N SER A 98 -0.08 15.54 -21.33
CA SER A 98 -0.56 15.41 -19.96
C SER A 98 0.28 14.43 -19.14
N HIS A 99 0.89 13.44 -19.80
CA HIS A 99 1.96 12.60 -19.26
C HIS A 99 2.84 12.03 -20.38
N VAL A 100 4.02 11.54 -20.02
CA VAL A 100 5.00 10.94 -20.92
C VAL A 100 5.34 9.51 -20.50
N ASN A 101 5.59 8.67 -21.50
CA ASN A 101 6.17 7.35 -21.34
C ASN A 101 6.73 6.88 -22.69
N THR A 102 7.49 5.79 -22.67
CA THR A 102 8.10 5.19 -23.87
C THR A 102 7.08 4.84 -24.96
N ASN A 103 5.87 4.41 -24.57
CA ASN A 103 4.81 4.05 -25.52
C ASN A 103 4.22 5.27 -26.26
N ARG A 104 4.05 6.42 -25.60
CA ARG A 104 3.62 7.68 -26.25
C ARG A 104 4.76 8.33 -27.04
N LEU A 105 6.01 8.16 -26.61
CA LEU A 105 7.18 8.69 -27.30
C LEU A 105 7.27 8.21 -28.76
N ALA A 106 6.85 6.98 -29.06
CA ALA A 106 6.81 6.46 -30.42
C ALA A 106 5.99 7.33 -31.38
N THR A 107 4.78 7.73 -30.96
CA THR A 107 3.91 8.63 -31.74
C THR A 107 4.46 10.04 -31.76
N LEU A 108 4.93 10.54 -30.62
CA LEU A 108 5.52 11.89 -30.52
C LEU A 108 6.70 12.08 -31.49
N ARG A 109 7.58 11.09 -31.61
CA ARG A 109 8.70 11.16 -32.57
C ARG A 109 8.25 11.27 -34.02
N ARG A 110 7.17 10.55 -34.38
CA ARG A 110 6.60 10.65 -35.74
C ARG A 110 5.94 12.00 -35.97
N LEU A 111 5.19 12.52 -34.99
CA LEU A 111 4.62 13.87 -35.05
C LEU A 111 5.71 14.92 -35.18
N HIS A 112 6.77 14.86 -34.37
CA HIS A 112 7.88 15.81 -34.43
C HIS A 112 8.61 15.80 -35.79
N ALA A 113 8.73 14.62 -36.43
CA ALA A 113 9.30 14.53 -37.78
C ALA A 113 8.42 15.18 -38.86
N GLN A 114 7.09 15.18 -38.68
CA GLN A 114 6.12 15.73 -39.64
C GLN A 114 5.73 17.19 -39.33
N ALA A 115 5.86 17.61 -38.07
CA ALA A 115 5.56 18.94 -37.55
C ALA A 115 6.74 19.45 -36.70
N PRO A 116 7.94 19.65 -37.30
CA PRO A 116 9.14 20.06 -36.55
C PRO A 116 9.01 21.46 -35.93
N GLN A 117 8.10 22.29 -36.42
CA GLN A 117 7.80 23.61 -35.87
C GLN A 117 7.02 23.54 -34.55
N ALA A 118 6.26 22.47 -34.31
CA ALA A 118 5.37 22.37 -33.15
C ALA A 118 6.15 22.37 -31.84
N VAL A 119 5.67 23.12 -30.86
CA VAL A 119 6.24 23.19 -29.50
C VAL A 119 5.50 22.20 -28.59
N VAL A 120 6.26 21.36 -27.90
CA VAL A 120 5.72 20.40 -26.95
C VAL A 120 5.53 21.09 -25.60
N ILE A 121 4.27 21.20 -25.18
CA ILE A 121 3.86 21.73 -23.88
C ILE A 121 3.73 20.56 -22.90
N CYS A 122 4.45 20.59 -21.79
CA CYS A 122 4.40 19.51 -20.81
C CYS A 122 4.83 19.99 -19.41
N SER A 123 4.73 19.12 -18.40
CA SER A 123 5.23 19.43 -17.06
C SER A 123 6.77 19.44 -17.00
N ARG A 124 7.35 20.06 -15.97
CA ARG A 124 8.81 20.05 -15.77
C ARG A 124 9.41 18.64 -15.65
N PRO A 125 8.81 17.68 -14.92
CA PRO A 125 9.29 16.30 -14.92
C PRO A 125 9.24 15.66 -16.31
N ALA A 126 8.16 15.87 -17.07
CA ALA A 126 8.06 15.38 -18.45
C ALA A 126 9.13 15.98 -19.37
N ALA A 127 9.37 17.29 -19.31
CA ALA A 127 10.38 17.95 -20.13
C ALA A 127 11.79 17.40 -19.90
N ARG A 128 12.18 17.17 -18.63
CA ARG A 128 13.48 16.56 -18.28
C ARG A 128 13.62 15.17 -18.90
N TRP A 129 12.58 14.34 -18.76
CA TRP A 129 12.58 12.99 -19.36
C TRP A 129 12.64 13.04 -20.89
N LEU A 130 11.87 13.92 -21.54
CA LEU A 130 11.85 14.07 -22.99
C LEU A 130 13.20 14.54 -23.55
N GLN A 131 13.91 15.44 -22.86
CA GLN A 131 15.26 15.87 -23.23
C GLN A 131 16.23 14.68 -23.30
N GLU A 132 16.18 13.77 -22.33
CA GLU A 132 17.01 12.55 -22.31
C GLU A 132 16.69 11.59 -23.47
N THR A 133 15.49 11.69 -24.06
CA THR A 133 15.08 10.87 -25.21
C THR A 133 15.52 11.44 -26.57
N GLY A 134 16.16 12.63 -26.57
CA GLY A 134 16.70 13.30 -27.75
C GLY A 134 15.78 14.34 -28.39
N LEU A 135 14.68 14.77 -27.72
CA LEU A 135 13.89 15.89 -28.22
C LEU A 135 14.64 17.22 -28.04
N PRO A 136 14.63 18.13 -29.04
CA PRO A 136 15.34 19.41 -28.96
C PRO A 136 14.83 20.28 -27.80
N PRO A 137 15.70 20.82 -26.94
CA PRO A 137 15.28 21.66 -25.81
C PRO A 137 14.48 22.91 -26.19
N ASP A 138 14.73 23.50 -27.37
CA ASP A 138 13.99 24.66 -27.91
C ASP A 138 12.55 24.32 -28.34
N ARG A 139 12.24 23.03 -28.47
CA ARG A 139 10.90 22.52 -28.80
C ARG A 139 10.14 22.01 -27.58
N LEU A 140 10.70 22.16 -26.38
CA LEU A 140 10.06 21.76 -25.14
C LEU A 140 9.77 23.01 -24.31
N HIS A 141 8.49 23.22 -23.98
CA HIS A 141 8.05 24.30 -23.12
C HIS A 141 7.46 23.72 -21.82
N PRO A 142 8.27 23.64 -20.74
CA PRO A 142 7.81 23.15 -19.45
C PRO A 142 6.95 24.20 -18.74
N VAL A 143 5.67 23.90 -18.50
CA VAL A 143 4.73 24.82 -17.85
C VAL A 143 4.75 24.71 -16.33
N ARG A 144 4.39 25.80 -15.66
CA ARG A 144 4.02 25.81 -14.24
C ARG A 144 2.53 25.55 -14.07
N SER A 145 2.15 25.03 -12.91
CA SER A 145 0.72 24.93 -12.55
C SER A 145 0.12 26.34 -12.46
N GLY A 146 -1.03 26.53 -13.10
CA GLY A 146 -1.71 27.81 -13.26
C GLY A 146 -1.23 28.66 -14.44
N GLU A 147 -0.18 28.25 -15.17
CA GLU A 147 0.26 28.92 -16.39
C GLU A 147 -0.80 28.77 -17.50
N GLU A 148 -0.87 29.75 -18.39
CA GLU A 148 -1.85 29.79 -19.47
C GLU A 148 -1.15 29.88 -20.84
N LEU A 149 -1.75 29.25 -21.84
CA LEU A 149 -1.38 29.31 -23.24
C LEU A 149 -2.58 29.79 -24.06
N ASP A 150 -2.43 30.96 -24.69
CA ASP A 150 -3.45 31.53 -25.56
C ASP A 150 -3.36 30.94 -26.98
N LEU A 151 -4.42 30.25 -27.41
CA LEU A 151 -4.58 29.77 -28.77
C LEU A 151 -5.44 30.70 -29.64
N GLY A 152 -5.91 31.83 -29.11
CA GLY A 152 -6.86 32.71 -29.79
C GLY A 152 -8.31 32.23 -29.67
N GLN A 153 -9.24 33.06 -30.14
CA GLN A 153 -10.70 32.77 -30.11
C GLN A 153 -11.25 32.42 -28.72
N GLY A 154 -10.61 32.93 -27.66
CA GLY A 154 -10.99 32.71 -26.26
C GLY A 154 -10.38 31.45 -25.62
N HIS A 155 -9.65 30.63 -26.37
CA HIS A 155 -8.99 29.43 -25.86
C HIS A 155 -7.71 29.77 -25.08
N HIS A 156 -7.88 30.15 -23.82
CA HIS A 156 -6.77 30.37 -22.87
C HIS A 156 -6.55 29.08 -22.07
N LEU A 157 -5.77 28.15 -22.64
CA LEU A 157 -5.52 26.85 -22.02
C LEU A 157 -4.75 27.01 -20.71
N ARG A 158 -5.38 26.65 -19.59
CA ARG A 158 -4.78 26.71 -18.26
C ARG A 158 -4.27 25.33 -17.84
N PHE A 159 -3.00 25.25 -17.46
CA PHE A 159 -2.38 23.98 -17.08
C PHE A 159 -2.42 23.75 -15.57
N LEU A 160 -2.77 22.55 -15.13
CA LEU A 160 -2.95 22.19 -13.72
C LEU A 160 -2.10 20.97 -13.41
N GLY A 161 -1.05 21.15 -12.60
CA GLY A 161 -0.18 20.04 -12.18
C GLY A 161 -0.93 19.10 -11.24
N VAL A 162 -1.07 17.83 -11.63
CA VAL A 162 -1.75 16.77 -10.87
C VAL A 162 -0.83 15.55 -10.66
N PRO A 163 0.37 15.73 -10.09
CA PRO A 163 1.35 14.66 -10.00
C PRO A 163 0.88 13.56 -9.05
N THR A 164 1.04 12.31 -9.47
CA THR A 164 0.79 11.13 -8.64
C THR A 164 2.00 10.20 -8.65
N PRO A 165 2.12 9.22 -7.73
CA PRO A 165 3.20 8.23 -7.77
C PRO A 165 3.30 7.51 -9.12
N GLY A 166 2.16 7.14 -9.72
CA GLY A 166 2.09 6.51 -11.04
C GLY A 166 2.40 7.45 -12.21
N TRP A 167 2.07 8.74 -12.09
CA TRP A 167 2.33 9.79 -13.09
C TRP A 167 2.93 11.04 -12.42
N PRO A 168 4.24 11.02 -12.08
CA PRO A 168 4.89 12.15 -11.40
C PRO A 168 4.89 13.43 -12.22
N ASP A 169 4.69 13.30 -13.52
CA ASP A 169 4.62 14.33 -14.54
C ASP A 169 3.19 14.73 -14.92
N GLY A 170 2.19 14.17 -14.22
CA GLY A 170 0.77 14.37 -14.49
C GLY A 170 0.34 15.83 -14.58
N LEU A 171 -0.35 16.16 -15.66
CA LEU A 171 -0.80 17.51 -16.00
C LEU A 171 -2.21 17.43 -16.58
N CYS A 172 -3.15 18.22 -16.06
CA CYS A 172 -4.43 18.47 -16.72
C CYS A 172 -4.40 19.80 -17.47
N THR A 173 -5.23 19.92 -18.49
CA THR A 173 -5.42 21.17 -19.24
C THR A 173 -6.88 21.58 -19.16
N TYR A 174 -7.16 22.82 -18.78
CA TYR A 174 -8.51 23.37 -18.75
C TYR A 174 -8.65 24.44 -19.82
N ASP A 175 -9.68 24.32 -20.65
CA ASP A 175 -10.06 25.34 -21.62
C ASP A 175 -11.33 26.08 -21.14
N PRO A 176 -11.22 27.37 -20.77
CA PRO A 176 -12.36 28.16 -20.30
C PRO A 176 -13.38 28.46 -21.41
N ALA A 177 -12.97 28.52 -22.69
CA ALA A 177 -13.90 28.80 -23.79
C ALA A 177 -14.91 27.67 -23.97
N SER A 178 -14.44 26.42 -24.00
CA SER A 178 -15.31 25.24 -24.09
C SER A 178 -15.79 24.72 -22.73
N GLN A 179 -15.26 25.24 -21.62
CA GLN A 179 -15.44 24.73 -20.26
C GLN A 179 -15.08 23.24 -20.14
N THR A 180 -14.03 22.82 -20.85
CA THR A 180 -13.57 21.44 -20.94
C THR A 180 -12.31 21.21 -20.13
N LEU A 181 -12.30 20.17 -19.30
CA LEU A 181 -11.11 19.68 -18.63
C LEU A 181 -10.56 18.46 -19.38
N TYR A 182 -9.38 18.59 -19.98
CA TYR A 182 -8.60 17.46 -20.50
C TYR A 182 -7.86 16.82 -19.33
N SER A 183 -8.34 15.65 -18.91
CA SER A 183 -8.00 15.04 -17.63
C SER A 183 -7.06 13.84 -17.73
N ASP A 184 -6.73 13.41 -18.95
CA ASP A 184 -5.82 12.30 -19.26
C ASP A 184 -6.13 11.04 -18.44
N LYS A 185 -5.35 10.74 -17.38
CA LYS A 185 -5.58 9.55 -16.55
C LYS A 185 -6.70 9.68 -15.53
N LEU A 186 -7.21 10.87 -15.24
CA LEU A 186 -8.34 11.04 -14.32
C LEU A 186 -9.69 10.89 -15.05
N PHE A 187 -10.67 10.32 -14.38
CA PHE A 187 -12.07 10.17 -14.82
C PHE A 187 -12.31 9.27 -16.04
N GLY A 188 -11.30 8.50 -16.46
CA GLY A 188 -11.39 7.58 -17.57
C GLY A 188 -12.14 6.27 -17.25
N ALA A 189 -12.32 5.47 -18.31
CA ALA A 189 -12.73 4.08 -18.22
C ALA A 189 -12.18 3.26 -19.39
N HIS A 190 -11.69 2.04 -19.12
CA HIS A 190 -11.30 1.11 -20.19
C HIS A 190 -12.52 0.38 -20.73
N LEU A 191 -13.11 1.00 -21.75
CA LEU A 191 -14.24 0.49 -22.53
C LEU A 191 -14.12 1.01 -23.96
N CYS A 192 -14.25 0.11 -24.93
CA CYS A 192 -14.47 0.48 -26.32
C CYS A 192 -15.97 0.51 -26.60
N THR A 193 -16.46 1.64 -27.10
CA THR A 193 -17.88 1.83 -27.46
C THR A 193 -18.00 2.82 -28.61
N ASP A 194 -19.10 2.72 -29.35
CA ASP A 194 -19.49 3.69 -30.37
C ASP A 194 -20.00 5.00 -29.76
N ALA A 195 -20.51 4.95 -28.52
CA ALA A 195 -20.97 6.14 -27.80
C ALA A 195 -19.80 7.10 -27.52
N LEU A 196 -19.96 8.36 -27.93
CA LEU A 196 -18.98 9.42 -27.69
C LEU A 196 -19.05 9.94 -26.25
N TRP A 197 -20.27 10.16 -25.77
CA TRP A 197 -20.60 10.73 -24.47
C TRP A 197 -21.11 9.67 -23.49
N ASP A 198 -21.14 10.03 -22.22
CA ASP A 198 -21.60 9.18 -21.12
C ASP A 198 -23.12 9.24 -20.87
N GLU A 199 -23.94 9.26 -21.93
CA GLU A 199 -25.40 9.34 -21.82
C GLU A 199 -25.99 8.22 -20.95
N GLN A 200 -25.47 7.01 -21.11
CA GLN A 200 -25.86 5.82 -20.35
C GLN A 200 -24.93 5.59 -19.15
N TRP A 201 -24.55 6.67 -18.44
CA TRP A 201 -23.51 6.66 -17.40
C TRP A 201 -23.68 5.59 -16.31
N ARG A 202 -24.91 5.19 -15.98
CA ARG A 202 -25.17 4.11 -15.00
C ARG A 202 -24.54 2.79 -15.41
N GLN A 203 -24.48 2.50 -16.72
CA GLN A 203 -23.82 1.29 -17.23
C GLN A 203 -22.28 1.38 -17.17
N LEU A 204 -21.74 2.58 -17.00
CA LEU A 204 -20.30 2.84 -16.90
C LEU A 204 -19.77 2.77 -15.47
N GLU A 205 -20.65 2.72 -14.46
CA GLU A 205 -20.26 2.76 -13.04
C GLU A 205 -19.22 1.68 -12.70
N ALA A 206 -19.46 0.44 -13.13
CA ALA A 206 -18.54 -0.66 -12.90
C ALA A 206 -17.19 -0.45 -13.61
N ASP A 207 -17.18 0.14 -14.82
CA ASP A 207 -15.93 0.36 -15.58
C ASP A 207 -15.12 1.49 -14.96
N ARG A 208 -15.78 2.59 -14.60
CA ARG A 208 -15.16 3.74 -13.92
C ARG A 208 -14.66 3.36 -12.54
N ARG A 209 -15.43 2.58 -11.79
CA ARG A 209 -15.01 2.06 -10.48
C ARG A 209 -13.79 1.15 -10.62
N HIS A 210 -13.82 0.22 -11.56
CA HIS A 210 -12.68 -0.66 -11.82
C HIS A 210 -11.43 0.14 -12.24
N TYR A 211 -11.61 1.14 -13.10
CA TYR A 211 -10.55 2.05 -13.53
C TYR A 211 -9.95 2.80 -12.34
N PHE A 212 -10.78 3.38 -11.48
CA PHE A 212 -10.33 4.02 -10.25
C PHE A 212 -9.60 3.04 -9.31
N ASP A 213 -10.17 1.85 -9.09
CA ASP A 213 -9.58 0.84 -8.20
C ASP A 213 -8.21 0.37 -8.70
N CYS A 214 -8.00 0.30 -10.01
CA CYS A 214 -6.72 -0.10 -10.58
C CYS A 214 -5.68 1.03 -10.59
N LEU A 215 -6.10 2.24 -10.99
CA LEU A 215 -5.16 3.33 -11.24
C LEU A 215 -4.98 4.25 -10.03
N HIS A 216 -6.03 4.51 -9.25
CA HIS A 216 -6.08 5.64 -8.32
C HIS A 216 -6.22 5.25 -6.84
N SER A 217 -6.75 4.06 -6.54
CA SER A 217 -6.99 3.60 -5.15
C SER A 217 -5.73 3.61 -4.26
N ALA A 218 -4.55 3.41 -4.86
CA ALA A 218 -3.28 3.39 -4.16
C ALA A 218 -2.62 4.78 -4.03
N GLN A 219 -3.23 5.83 -4.59
CA GLN A 219 -2.69 7.19 -4.65
C GLN A 219 -3.77 8.25 -4.37
N THR A 220 -4.71 7.92 -3.48
CA THR A 220 -5.92 8.70 -3.23
C THR A 220 -5.68 10.07 -2.61
N ARG A 221 -4.55 10.30 -1.91
CA ARG A 221 -4.21 11.64 -1.40
C ARG A 221 -3.94 12.62 -2.52
N GLN A 222 -3.09 12.22 -3.47
CA GLN A 222 -2.75 13.04 -4.62
C GLN A 222 -3.98 13.27 -5.49
N VAL A 223 -4.81 12.23 -5.68
CA VAL A 223 -6.09 12.36 -6.39
C VAL A 223 -7.03 13.31 -5.65
N ALA A 224 -7.16 13.23 -4.32
CA ALA A 224 -8.00 14.14 -3.55
C ALA A 224 -7.53 15.60 -3.65
N THR A 225 -6.21 15.85 -3.61
CA THR A 225 -5.63 17.18 -3.85
C THR A 225 -5.96 17.69 -5.25
N ALA A 226 -5.86 16.83 -6.28
CA ALA A 226 -6.27 17.19 -7.63
C ALA A 226 -7.76 17.54 -7.69
N LEU A 227 -8.64 16.73 -7.08
CA LEU A 227 -10.08 17.00 -7.02
C LEU A 227 -10.40 18.37 -6.41
N GLN A 228 -9.72 18.75 -5.32
CA GLN A 228 -9.89 20.07 -4.69
C GLN A 228 -9.56 21.22 -5.64
N GLN A 229 -8.52 21.08 -6.48
CA GLN A 229 -8.18 22.08 -7.50
C GLN A 229 -9.23 22.13 -8.61
N LEU A 230 -9.68 20.96 -9.08
CA LEU A 230 -10.62 20.84 -10.19
C LEU A 230 -12.03 21.32 -9.84
N GLN A 231 -12.45 21.20 -8.57
CA GLN A 231 -13.75 21.71 -8.09
C GLN A 231 -13.89 23.23 -8.17
N LEU A 232 -12.78 23.97 -8.31
CA LEU A 232 -12.79 25.43 -8.45
C LEU A 232 -13.08 25.90 -9.88
N LEU A 233 -13.14 24.97 -10.84
CA LEU A 233 -13.30 25.28 -12.25
C LEU A 233 -14.77 25.23 -12.66
N ALA A 234 -15.17 26.10 -13.60
CA ALA A 234 -16.46 26.01 -14.26
C ALA A 234 -16.38 24.92 -15.34
N LEU A 235 -16.80 23.70 -15.00
CA LEU A 235 -16.73 22.54 -15.89
C LEU A 235 -18.09 22.21 -16.51
N LYS A 236 -18.11 22.09 -17.83
CA LYS A 236 -19.22 21.50 -18.59
C LYS A 236 -18.90 20.09 -19.06
N THR A 237 -17.63 19.83 -19.36
CA THR A 237 -17.16 18.56 -19.90
C THR A 237 -15.84 18.15 -19.26
N ILE A 238 -15.67 16.85 -18.98
CA ILE A 238 -14.37 16.23 -18.73
C ILE A 238 -14.04 15.32 -19.92
N ALA A 239 -12.85 15.52 -20.45
CA ALA A 239 -12.29 14.87 -21.63
C ALA A 239 -11.12 13.95 -21.20
N PRO A 240 -11.39 12.69 -20.82
CA PRO A 240 -10.38 11.77 -20.31
C PRO A 240 -9.59 11.11 -21.44
N GLY A 241 -8.39 10.63 -21.15
CA GLY A 241 -7.56 9.88 -22.10
C GLY A 241 -8.12 8.52 -22.53
N HIS A 242 -9.12 7.99 -21.80
CA HIS A 242 -9.72 6.67 -22.07
C HIS A 242 -11.24 6.68 -21.85
N GLY A 243 -11.97 6.04 -22.77
CA GLY A 243 -13.41 5.84 -22.66
C GLY A 243 -14.24 6.97 -23.29
N PRO A 244 -15.53 7.09 -22.95
CA PRO A 244 -16.40 8.18 -23.40
C PRO A 244 -16.08 9.49 -22.67
N LEU A 245 -16.39 10.62 -23.30
CA LEU A 245 -16.34 11.94 -22.67
C LEU A 245 -17.43 12.05 -21.59
N VAL A 246 -17.16 12.81 -20.53
CA VAL A 246 -18.05 12.98 -19.40
C VAL A 246 -18.74 14.33 -19.47
N GLN A 247 -20.05 14.32 -19.66
CA GLN A 247 -20.88 15.52 -19.64
C GLN A 247 -22.13 15.29 -18.80
N TYR A 248 -22.83 14.18 -19.03
CA TYR A 248 -24.13 13.90 -18.40
C TYR A 248 -24.01 13.45 -16.94
N SER A 249 -22.85 12.93 -16.55
CA SER A 249 -22.59 12.50 -15.18
C SER A 249 -21.45 13.26 -14.51
N LEU A 250 -21.12 14.47 -14.98
CA LEU A 250 -20.00 15.27 -14.47
C LEU A 250 -20.02 15.42 -12.94
N SER A 251 -21.12 15.93 -12.38
CA SER A 251 -21.24 16.08 -10.92
C SER A 251 -21.16 14.75 -10.20
N ARG A 252 -21.73 13.69 -10.80
CA ARG A 252 -21.75 12.36 -10.21
C ARG A 252 -20.36 11.73 -10.17
N VAL A 253 -19.58 11.78 -11.26
CA VAL A 253 -18.24 11.19 -11.30
C VAL A 253 -17.29 11.92 -10.35
N MET A 254 -17.44 13.25 -10.20
CA MET A 254 -16.67 14.03 -9.23
C MET A 254 -16.98 13.59 -7.79
N GLN A 255 -18.26 13.39 -7.45
CA GLN A 255 -18.70 12.89 -6.15
C GLN A 255 -18.24 11.44 -5.91
N ASP A 256 -18.32 10.59 -6.92
CA ASP A 256 -17.88 9.19 -6.83
C ASP A 256 -16.37 9.13 -6.54
N TYR A 257 -15.54 9.91 -7.24
CA TYR A 257 -14.10 9.99 -7.00
C TYR A 257 -13.77 10.47 -5.58
N ASP A 258 -14.43 11.54 -5.10
CA ASP A 258 -14.26 12.04 -3.73
C ASP A 258 -14.65 10.97 -2.70
N HIS A 259 -15.81 10.33 -2.89
CA HIS A 259 -16.28 9.26 -2.03
C HIS A 259 -15.32 8.05 -2.01
N TRP A 260 -14.82 7.62 -3.18
CA TRP A 260 -13.89 6.51 -3.26
C TRP A 260 -12.54 6.83 -2.61
N CYS A 261 -12.04 8.07 -2.75
CA CYS A 261 -10.86 8.54 -2.02
C CYS A 261 -11.07 8.47 -0.50
N GLN A 262 -12.21 8.92 0.01
CA GLN A 262 -12.56 8.86 1.43
C GLN A 262 -12.70 7.41 1.94
N GLN A 263 -13.37 6.54 1.17
CA GLN A 263 -13.50 5.12 1.50
C GLN A 263 -12.13 4.44 1.67
N GLN A 264 -11.18 4.71 0.77
CA GLN A 264 -9.82 4.18 0.88
C GLN A 264 -9.10 4.73 2.11
N GLY A 265 -9.26 6.03 2.41
CA GLY A 265 -8.66 6.67 3.57
C GLY A 265 -9.15 6.08 4.91
N ALA A 266 -10.39 5.62 4.97
CA ALA A 266 -11.05 5.08 6.16
C ALA A 266 -10.71 3.62 6.50
N ARG A 267 -9.96 2.90 5.65
CA ARG A 267 -9.60 1.50 5.90
C ARG A 267 -8.63 1.37 7.07
N SER A 268 -8.86 0.36 7.90
CA SER A 268 -8.11 0.13 9.15
C SER A 268 -6.72 -0.45 8.93
N ALA A 269 -6.50 -1.21 7.86
CA ALA A 269 -5.19 -1.76 7.50
C ALA A 269 -4.56 -0.93 6.38
N ARG A 270 -3.32 -0.48 6.55
CA ARG A 270 -2.60 0.30 5.54
C ARG A 270 -1.26 -0.32 5.13
N VAL A 271 -0.95 -0.34 3.85
CA VAL A 271 0.33 -0.83 3.32
C VAL A 271 1.02 0.26 2.53
N ALA A 272 2.27 0.55 2.88
CA ALA A 272 3.14 1.35 2.04
C ALA A 272 3.77 0.45 0.97
N LEU A 273 3.47 0.71 -0.30
CA LEU A 273 4.03 -0.03 -1.43
C LEU A 273 5.07 0.87 -2.12
N LEU A 274 6.33 0.64 -1.79
CA LEU A 274 7.47 1.40 -2.27
C LEU A 274 8.00 0.75 -3.54
N TYR A 275 8.24 1.49 -4.61
CA TYR A 275 8.85 0.95 -5.82
C TYR A 275 9.81 1.92 -6.52
N ALA A 276 10.75 1.35 -7.26
CA ALA A 276 11.48 2.02 -8.33
C ALA A 276 11.28 1.21 -9.62
N SER A 277 11.42 1.82 -10.80
CA SER A 277 11.20 1.09 -12.06
C SER A 277 11.80 1.80 -13.27
N ALA A 278 12.94 1.32 -13.76
CA ALA A 278 13.60 1.89 -14.94
C ALA A 278 12.78 1.77 -16.25
N TYR A 279 12.22 0.58 -16.53
CA TYR A 279 11.53 0.28 -17.80
C TYR A 279 10.04 -0.07 -17.62
N GLY A 280 9.44 0.34 -16.49
CA GLY A 280 8.01 0.13 -16.21
C GLY A 280 7.58 -1.27 -15.75
N SER A 281 8.38 -2.33 -15.94
CA SER A 281 7.99 -3.70 -15.53
C SER A 281 7.72 -3.83 -14.03
N THR A 282 8.61 -3.30 -13.18
CA THR A 282 8.40 -3.31 -11.72
C THR A 282 7.20 -2.45 -11.33
N ALA A 283 6.96 -1.31 -12.00
CA ALA A 283 5.77 -0.48 -11.77
C ALA A 283 4.47 -1.25 -12.11
N ARG A 284 4.45 -2.05 -13.19
CA ARG A 284 3.30 -2.90 -13.56
C ARG A 284 3.01 -3.97 -12.49
N LEU A 285 4.05 -4.58 -11.91
CA LEU A 285 3.92 -5.51 -10.79
C LEU A 285 3.39 -4.80 -9.53
N ALA A 286 3.91 -3.59 -9.24
CA ALA A 286 3.48 -2.77 -8.12
C ALA A 286 1.98 -2.46 -8.19
N ALA A 287 1.49 -2.05 -9.36
CA ALA A 287 0.08 -1.79 -9.61
C ALA A 287 -0.79 -3.05 -9.40
N ALA A 288 -0.31 -4.21 -9.83
CA ALA A 288 -1.04 -5.47 -9.65
C ALA A 288 -1.14 -5.89 -8.17
N ILE A 289 -0.05 -5.79 -7.41
CA ILE A 289 -0.06 -6.06 -5.97
C ILE A 289 -0.96 -5.05 -5.24
N ALA A 290 -0.88 -3.77 -5.59
CA ALA A 290 -1.73 -2.71 -5.02
C ALA A 290 -3.22 -3.00 -5.26
N GLN A 291 -3.59 -3.43 -6.46
CA GLN A 291 -4.96 -3.77 -6.81
C GLN A 291 -5.45 -5.00 -6.02
N GLY A 292 -4.64 -6.05 -5.89
CA GLY A 292 -4.98 -7.22 -5.06
C GLY A 292 -5.18 -6.87 -3.58
N LEU A 293 -4.33 -6.01 -3.02
CA LEU A 293 -4.47 -5.53 -1.64
C LEU A 293 -5.74 -4.68 -1.46
N THR A 294 -6.01 -3.82 -2.44
CA THR A 294 -7.19 -2.96 -2.44
C THR A 294 -8.48 -3.78 -2.51
N ALA A 295 -8.50 -4.84 -3.33
CA ALA A 295 -9.60 -5.80 -3.41
C ALA A 295 -9.78 -6.57 -2.09
N ALA A 296 -8.70 -6.82 -1.35
CA ALA A 296 -8.72 -7.39 -0.01
C ALA A 296 -9.01 -6.36 1.11
N GLU A 297 -9.58 -5.21 0.76
CA GLU A 297 -9.97 -4.14 1.70
C GLU A 297 -8.82 -3.54 2.52
N VAL A 298 -7.58 -3.64 2.02
CA VAL A 298 -6.40 -2.99 2.60
C VAL A 298 -6.18 -1.65 1.89
N ALA A 299 -5.97 -0.57 2.63
CA ALA A 299 -5.53 0.69 2.03
C ALA A 299 -4.09 0.56 1.54
N VAL A 300 -3.82 1.01 0.33
CA VAL A 300 -2.47 1.03 -0.24
C VAL A 300 -2.02 2.48 -0.41
N GLU A 301 -0.79 2.75 -0.04
CA GLU A 301 -0.10 3.99 -0.33
C GLU A 301 1.09 3.67 -1.22
N LEU A 302 0.91 3.92 -2.51
CA LEU A 302 1.92 3.73 -3.52
C LEU A 302 2.95 4.85 -3.44
N VAL A 303 4.23 4.48 -3.44
CA VAL A 303 5.35 5.44 -3.36
C VAL A 303 6.35 5.12 -4.45
N ASN A 304 6.54 6.07 -5.37
CA ASN A 304 7.62 6.02 -6.34
C ASN A 304 8.89 6.61 -5.71
N CYS A 305 9.83 5.74 -5.34
CA CYS A 305 11.06 6.13 -4.65
C CYS A 305 11.93 7.07 -5.49
N GLU A 306 11.84 7.03 -6.82
CA GLU A 306 12.64 7.87 -7.72
C GLU A 306 12.22 9.35 -7.67
N GLN A 307 11.02 9.65 -7.18
CA GLN A 307 10.41 10.99 -7.19
C GLN A 307 9.98 11.46 -5.80
N THR A 308 10.05 10.59 -4.79
CA THR A 308 9.56 10.89 -3.44
C THR A 308 10.71 11.31 -2.53
N GLU A 309 10.57 12.46 -1.87
CA GLU A 309 11.56 12.92 -0.90
C GLU A 309 11.56 12.05 0.38
N PRO A 310 12.73 11.87 1.04
CA PRO A 310 12.85 11.09 2.27
C PRO A 310 11.84 11.46 3.37
N ALA A 311 11.55 12.75 3.56
CA ALA A 311 10.62 13.22 4.58
C ALA A 311 9.17 12.73 4.33
N ALA A 312 8.72 12.77 3.08
CA ALA A 312 7.41 12.26 2.70
C ALA A 312 7.33 10.73 2.89
N LEU A 313 8.41 10.01 2.56
CA LEU A 313 8.48 8.57 2.80
C LEU A 313 8.43 8.22 4.29
N LEU A 314 9.09 8.98 5.17
CA LEU A 314 9.01 8.77 6.62
C LEU A 314 7.57 8.92 7.14
N ASP A 315 6.86 9.93 6.66
CA ASP A 315 5.46 10.17 6.99
C ASP A 315 4.55 9.00 6.54
N THR A 316 4.81 8.43 5.35
CA THR A 316 4.17 7.18 4.89
C THR A 316 4.47 6.00 5.82
N LEU A 317 5.73 5.79 6.21
CA LEU A 317 6.14 4.68 7.07
C LEU A 317 5.51 4.75 8.47
N ALA A 318 5.35 5.96 9.01
CA ALA A 318 4.73 6.17 10.32
C ALA A 318 3.29 5.65 10.39
N ARG A 319 2.52 5.75 9.30
CA ARG A 319 1.09 5.38 9.26
C ARG A 319 0.77 4.00 8.71
N CYS A 320 1.75 3.28 8.17
CA CYS A 320 1.51 1.98 7.55
C CYS A 320 1.51 0.84 8.58
N ASP A 321 0.80 -0.23 8.30
CA ASP A 321 0.81 -1.49 9.05
C ASP A 321 1.75 -2.53 8.46
N GLY A 322 2.22 -2.32 7.22
CA GLY A 322 3.19 -3.16 6.54
C GLY A 322 3.82 -2.43 5.36
N VAL A 323 4.95 -2.94 4.88
CA VAL A 323 5.69 -2.35 3.76
C VAL A 323 5.96 -3.39 2.70
N ILE A 324 5.75 -3.05 1.44
CA ILE A 324 6.17 -3.88 0.30
C ILE A 324 7.16 -3.07 -0.53
N MET A 325 8.30 -3.68 -0.89
CA MET A 325 9.38 -3.02 -1.64
C MET A 325 9.57 -3.68 -3.02
N GLY A 326 9.48 -2.88 -4.08
CA GLY A 326 9.58 -3.29 -5.47
C GLY A 326 10.80 -2.71 -6.17
N SER A 327 11.77 -3.53 -6.59
CA SER A 327 12.98 -3.02 -7.23
C SER A 327 13.28 -3.72 -8.56
N PRO A 328 13.75 -2.99 -9.59
CA PRO A 328 14.49 -3.62 -10.68
C PRO A 328 15.91 -3.94 -10.21
N THR A 329 16.64 -4.70 -11.02
CA THR A 329 18.10 -4.84 -10.91
C THR A 329 18.78 -4.02 -12.01
N LEU A 330 19.64 -3.07 -11.64
CA LEU A 330 20.47 -2.28 -12.56
C LEU A 330 21.95 -2.52 -12.24
N GLY A 331 22.69 -3.11 -13.18
CA GLY A 331 24.12 -3.41 -12.99
C GLY A 331 24.40 -4.26 -11.76
N GLY A 332 23.53 -5.24 -11.44
CA GLY A 332 23.64 -6.10 -10.26
C GLY A 332 23.22 -5.45 -8.94
N HIS A 333 22.65 -4.24 -8.95
CA HIS A 333 22.29 -3.49 -7.75
C HIS A 333 20.84 -3.01 -7.78
N ALA A 334 20.27 -2.74 -6.60
CA ALA A 334 19.06 -1.96 -6.48
C ALA A 334 19.35 -0.48 -6.86
N PRO A 335 18.44 0.24 -7.52
CA PRO A 335 18.60 1.67 -7.77
C PRO A 335 18.84 2.45 -6.46
N VAL A 336 19.64 3.51 -6.51
CA VAL A 336 19.96 4.35 -5.34
C VAL A 336 18.70 4.77 -4.55
N PRO A 337 17.60 5.23 -5.18
CA PRO A 337 16.41 5.60 -4.43
C PRO A 337 15.79 4.46 -3.63
N MET A 338 15.90 3.22 -4.12
CA MET A 338 15.45 2.03 -3.40
C MET A 338 16.39 1.67 -2.24
N GLN A 339 17.70 1.91 -2.38
CA GLN A 339 18.65 1.73 -1.27
C GLN A 339 18.36 2.71 -0.13
N THR A 340 18.09 3.98 -0.46
CA THR A 340 17.67 5.01 0.51
C THR A 340 16.37 4.60 1.20
N ALA A 341 15.37 4.15 0.43
CA ALA A 341 14.11 3.67 0.97
C ALA A 341 14.29 2.48 1.92
N LEU A 342 15.16 1.52 1.59
CA LEU A 342 15.49 0.41 2.48
C LEU A 342 16.09 0.92 3.80
N GLY A 343 17.03 1.86 3.75
CA GLY A 343 17.62 2.45 4.96
C GLY A 343 16.57 3.05 5.89
N LEU A 344 15.63 3.82 5.32
CA LEU A 344 14.53 4.43 6.08
C LEU A 344 13.59 3.38 6.68
N VAL A 345 13.27 2.32 5.92
CA VAL A 345 12.45 1.19 6.41
C VAL A 345 13.14 0.46 7.57
N LEU A 346 14.43 0.15 7.44
CA LEU A 346 15.19 -0.58 8.46
C LEU A 346 15.21 0.17 9.81
N GLU A 347 15.34 1.49 9.74
CA GLU A 347 15.43 2.40 10.89
C GLU A 347 14.06 2.69 11.52
N ASN A 348 13.03 2.96 10.71
CA ASN A 348 11.77 3.55 11.20
C ASN A 348 10.60 2.57 11.26
N LEU A 349 10.68 1.40 10.60
CA LEU A 349 9.58 0.44 10.61
C LEU A 349 9.66 -0.47 11.84
N ALA A 350 8.59 -0.48 12.65
CA ALA A 350 8.47 -1.39 13.78
C ALA A 350 8.62 -2.86 13.33
N LYS A 351 9.52 -3.62 14.00
CA LYS A 351 9.88 -5.00 13.62
C LYS A 351 8.71 -6.00 13.62
N THR A 352 7.58 -5.64 14.24
CA THR A 352 6.35 -6.44 14.23
C THR A 352 5.55 -6.32 12.93
N LYS A 353 5.80 -5.30 12.11
CA LYS A 353 5.04 -5.04 10.88
C LYS A 353 5.54 -5.96 9.75
N PRO A 354 4.65 -6.62 8.99
CA PRO A 354 5.08 -7.48 7.89
C PRO A 354 5.70 -6.69 6.75
N VAL A 355 6.64 -7.36 6.06
CA VAL A 355 7.31 -6.85 4.87
C VAL A 355 7.12 -7.77 3.67
N GLY A 356 7.23 -7.24 2.45
CA GLY A 356 7.20 -8.01 1.22
C GLY A 356 8.21 -7.45 0.22
N VAL A 357 8.74 -8.30 -0.65
CA VAL A 357 9.72 -7.89 -1.66
C VAL A 357 9.31 -8.44 -3.02
N PHE A 358 9.38 -7.62 -4.05
CA PHE A 358 9.15 -8.05 -5.43
C PHE A 358 10.06 -7.32 -6.41
N GLY A 359 10.14 -7.79 -7.65
CA GLY A 359 10.87 -7.07 -8.68
C GLY A 359 10.88 -7.75 -10.04
N SER A 360 11.16 -6.94 -11.08
CA SER A 360 11.47 -7.41 -12.42
C SER A 360 12.98 -7.34 -12.67
N TYR A 361 13.53 -8.32 -13.38
CA TYR A 361 14.97 -8.37 -13.70
C TYR A 361 15.24 -8.98 -15.08
N GLY A 362 16.42 -8.73 -15.65
CA GLY A 362 16.81 -9.29 -16.95
C GLY A 362 17.56 -10.62 -16.82
N TRP A 363 18.86 -10.52 -16.60
CA TRP A 363 19.77 -11.67 -16.49
C TRP A 363 19.92 -12.16 -15.05
N SER A 364 19.98 -11.21 -14.11
CA SER A 364 20.22 -11.47 -12.68
C SER A 364 19.35 -10.57 -11.79
N GLY A 365 18.92 -11.12 -10.66
CA GLY A 365 17.88 -10.55 -9.78
C GLY A 365 18.39 -10.11 -8.40
N GLU A 366 19.64 -9.67 -8.31
CA GLU A 366 20.36 -9.41 -7.04
C GLU A 366 19.68 -8.35 -6.17
N ALA A 367 19.01 -7.35 -6.77
CA ALA A 367 18.32 -6.31 -6.01
C ALA A 367 17.23 -6.91 -5.11
N ILE A 368 16.49 -7.91 -5.62
CA ILE A 368 15.40 -8.58 -4.91
C ILE A 368 15.97 -9.42 -3.77
N ASP A 369 17.03 -10.19 -4.05
CA ASP A 369 17.70 -11.04 -3.07
C ASP A 369 18.35 -10.19 -1.96
N TRP A 370 18.98 -9.07 -2.32
CA TRP A 370 19.60 -8.13 -1.40
C TRP A 370 18.57 -7.47 -0.46
N LEU A 371 17.45 -6.97 -1.01
CA LEU A 371 16.35 -6.41 -0.22
C LEU A 371 15.80 -7.45 0.76
N ALA A 372 15.50 -8.66 0.26
CA ALA A 372 14.97 -9.74 1.07
C ALA A 372 15.93 -10.12 2.21
N GLN A 373 17.22 -10.30 1.90
CA GLN A 373 18.25 -10.66 2.89
C GLN A 373 18.41 -9.58 3.96
N LYS A 374 18.42 -8.29 3.58
CA LYS A 374 18.56 -7.19 4.55
C LYS A 374 17.37 -7.11 5.51
N LEU A 375 16.15 -7.29 4.99
CA LEU A 375 14.93 -7.32 5.81
C LEU A 375 14.87 -8.57 6.71
N GLN A 376 15.30 -9.72 6.21
CA GLN A 376 15.38 -10.96 6.98
C GLN A 376 16.41 -10.85 8.11
N ASN A 377 17.61 -10.34 7.84
CA ASN A 377 18.65 -10.12 8.85
C ASN A 377 18.20 -9.13 9.94
N ALA A 378 17.32 -8.18 9.59
CA ALA A 378 16.70 -7.26 10.52
C ALA A 378 15.47 -7.85 11.25
N ASN A 379 15.18 -9.15 11.09
CA ASN A 379 14.12 -9.92 11.72
C ASN A 379 12.69 -9.43 11.39
N PHE A 380 12.47 -8.89 10.19
CA PHE A 380 11.10 -8.57 9.76
C PHE A 380 10.33 -9.84 9.34
N PRO A 381 9.05 -9.97 9.71
CA PRO A 381 8.22 -11.07 9.23
C PRO A 381 7.80 -10.83 7.78
N PHE A 382 8.01 -11.81 6.91
CA PHE A 382 7.54 -11.71 5.52
C PHE A 382 6.04 -12.00 5.41
N GLY A 383 5.36 -11.23 4.55
CA GLY A 383 3.94 -11.42 4.21
C GLY A 383 3.72 -12.39 3.05
N PHE A 384 4.74 -12.60 2.22
CA PHE A 384 4.80 -13.56 1.12
C PHE A 384 6.26 -13.79 0.72
N GLU A 385 6.53 -14.87 -0.02
CA GLU A 385 7.87 -15.18 -0.54
C GLU A 385 8.31 -14.16 -1.60
N PRO A 386 9.57 -13.68 -1.59
CA PRO A 386 10.05 -12.68 -2.54
C PRO A 386 9.70 -13.01 -4.00
N LEU A 387 8.93 -12.13 -4.64
CA LEU A 387 8.41 -12.35 -5.99
C LEU A 387 9.40 -11.86 -7.05
N ARG A 388 9.87 -12.80 -7.88
CA ARG A 388 10.85 -12.53 -8.94
C ARG A 388 10.22 -12.76 -10.31
N VAL A 389 10.26 -11.73 -11.16
CA VAL A 389 9.72 -11.82 -12.53
C VAL A 389 10.82 -11.49 -13.53
N ARG A 390 11.08 -12.40 -14.45
CA ARG A 390 12.09 -12.20 -15.49
C ARG A 390 11.49 -11.41 -16.66
N PHE A 391 12.14 -10.32 -17.07
CA PHE A 391 11.71 -9.40 -18.11
C PHE A 391 10.29 -8.84 -17.89
N SER A 392 9.52 -8.70 -18.97
CA SER A 392 8.17 -8.15 -18.96
C SER A 392 7.18 -9.12 -18.31
N PRO A 393 6.30 -8.64 -17.39
CA PRO A 393 5.31 -9.50 -16.77
C PRO A 393 4.25 -9.99 -17.76
N ASP A 394 3.94 -11.28 -17.64
CA ASP A 394 2.89 -12.01 -18.35
C ASP A 394 1.70 -12.33 -17.42
N ALA A 395 0.74 -13.13 -17.90
CA ALA A 395 -0.43 -13.50 -17.11
C ALA A 395 -0.07 -14.23 -15.79
N ALA A 396 0.90 -15.15 -15.83
CA ALA A 396 1.33 -15.89 -14.66
C ALA A 396 1.98 -14.97 -13.61
N ALA A 397 2.75 -13.98 -14.05
CA ALA A 397 3.31 -12.96 -13.15
C ALA A 397 2.22 -12.14 -12.46
N PHE A 398 1.12 -11.80 -13.15
CA PHE A 398 -0.01 -11.10 -12.54
C PHE A 398 -0.78 -11.96 -11.55
N ASP A 399 -0.99 -13.24 -11.84
CA ASP A 399 -1.61 -14.19 -10.89
C ASP A 399 -0.76 -14.38 -9.63
N ALA A 400 0.57 -14.40 -9.78
CA ALA A 400 1.49 -14.41 -8.66
C ALA A 400 1.40 -13.12 -7.81
N CYS A 401 1.20 -11.95 -8.44
CA CYS A 401 0.95 -10.69 -7.72
C CYS A 401 -0.35 -10.74 -6.91
N GLN A 402 -1.43 -11.28 -7.47
CA GLN A 402 -2.70 -11.46 -6.74
C GLN A 402 -2.54 -12.39 -5.55
N THR A 403 -1.81 -13.48 -5.73
CA THR A 403 -1.51 -14.44 -4.66
C THR A 403 -0.69 -13.79 -3.54
N ALA A 404 0.36 -13.06 -3.89
CA ALA A 404 1.19 -12.31 -2.93
C ALA A 404 0.37 -11.27 -2.15
N ALA A 405 -0.49 -10.52 -2.84
CA ALA A 405 -1.39 -9.56 -2.20
C ALA A 405 -2.36 -10.21 -1.22
N ALA A 406 -2.99 -11.33 -1.59
CA ALA A 406 -3.89 -12.08 -0.72
C ALA A 406 -3.19 -12.62 0.53
N GLN A 407 -1.98 -13.17 0.37
CA GLN A 407 -1.14 -13.65 1.48
C GLN A 407 -0.78 -12.50 2.44
N PHE A 408 -0.35 -11.36 1.89
CA PHE A 408 -0.01 -10.18 2.68
C PHE A 408 -1.22 -9.66 3.47
N ALA A 409 -2.38 -9.54 2.82
CA ALA A 409 -3.62 -9.11 3.45
C ALA A 409 -4.05 -10.07 4.57
N GLN A 410 -3.96 -11.39 4.34
CA GLN A 410 -4.25 -12.39 5.36
C GLN A 410 -3.30 -12.26 6.56
N ARG A 411 -2.02 -12.00 6.32
CA ARG A 411 -1.03 -11.80 7.38
C ARG A 411 -1.34 -10.57 8.22
N LEU A 412 -1.73 -9.46 7.59
CA LEU A 412 -2.18 -8.25 8.28
C LEU A 412 -3.41 -8.51 9.13
N ARG A 413 -4.44 -9.15 8.56
CA ARG A 413 -5.68 -9.49 9.28
C ARG A 413 -5.40 -10.39 10.49
N LYS A 414 -4.58 -11.43 10.33
CA LYS A 414 -4.16 -12.30 11.45
C LYS A 414 -3.43 -11.50 12.53
N ARG A 415 -2.56 -10.56 12.16
CA ARG A 415 -1.87 -9.70 13.12
C ARG A 415 -2.84 -8.77 13.85
N GLN A 416 -3.77 -8.12 13.14
CA GLN A 416 -4.78 -7.27 13.74
C GLN A 416 -5.68 -8.08 14.68
N GLN A 417 -6.10 -9.28 14.28
CA GLN A 417 -6.83 -10.21 15.15
C GLN A 417 -6.00 -10.63 16.36
N GLN A 418 -4.70 -10.91 16.22
CA GLN A 418 -3.83 -11.24 17.35
C GLN A 418 -3.55 -10.04 18.26
N GLN A 419 -3.54 -8.82 17.73
CA GLN A 419 -3.46 -7.59 18.52
C GLN A 419 -4.78 -7.29 19.23
N ALA A 420 -5.92 -7.62 18.62
CA ALA A 420 -7.25 -7.51 19.22
C ALA A 420 -7.60 -8.68 20.17
N ALA A 421 -6.99 -9.86 19.97
CA ALA A 421 -7.21 -11.08 20.75
C ALA A 421 -6.13 -11.35 21.81
N LYS A 422 -5.00 -10.61 21.78
CA LYS A 422 -4.39 -10.23 23.06
C LYS A 422 -5.49 -9.53 23.85
N PRO A 423 -5.73 -9.85 25.13
CA PRO A 423 -6.68 -9.11 25.92
C PRO A 423 -6.14 -7.69 26.10
N VAL A 424 -6.37 -6.85 25.10
CA VAL A 424 -6.84 -5.51 25.36
C VAL A 424 -8.17 -5.77 26.04
N LEU A 425 -8.25 -5.46 27.35
CA LEU A 425 -9.51 -5.34 28.06
C LEU A 425 -10.50 -4.64 27.10
N VAL A 426 -11.50 -5.40 26.68
CA VAL A 426 -12.45 -5.07 25.61
C VAL A 426 -12.90 -3.62 25.71
N GLU A 427 -12.66 -2.82 24.66
CA GLU A 427 -13.33 -1.53 24.38
C GLU A 427 -14.81 -1.78 24.03
N GLY A 428 -15.51 -2.49 24.89
CA GLY A 428 -16.94 -2.30 25.08
C GLY A 428 -17.11 -1.12 26.04
N GLN A 429 -18.33 -0.65 26.21
CA GLN A 429 -18.69 0.35 27.21
C GLN A 429 -18.55 -0.18 28.67
N GLY A 430 -17.46 -0.88 28.97
CA GLY A 430 -17.09 -1.39 30.29
C GLY A 430 -16.30 -0.33 31.05
N ASP A 431 -16.88 0.04 32.20
CA ASP A 431 -16.35 0.81 33.32
C ASP A 431 -14.95 1.44 33.14
N ARG A 432 -14.91 2.77 32.99
CA ARG A 432 -13.67 3.59 32.95
C ARG A 432 -12.69 3.24 34.09
N THR A 433 -13.22 2.75 35.21
CA THR A 433 -12.46 2.29 36.37
C THR A 433 -11.56 1.10 36.03
N HIS A 434 -12.04 0.12 35.25
CA HIS A 434 -11.24 -1.04 34.84
C HIS A 434 -10.11 -0.65 33.89
N GLN A 435 -10.35 0.32 33.00
CA GLN A 435 -9.33 0.85 32.09
C GLN A 435 -8.24 1.60 32.83
N ALA A 436 -8.60 2.40 33.84
CA ALA A 436 -7.65 3.07 34.71
C ALA A 436 -6.85 2.05 35.54
N LEU A 437 -7.51 1.02 36.07
CA LEU A 437 -6.86 -0.05 36.83
C LEU A 437 -5.87 -0.86 35.97
N GLY A 438 -6.19 -1.12 34.70
CA GLY A 438 -5.28 -1.78 33.76
C GLY A 438 -4.01 -1.00 33.42
N ARG A 439 -3.87 0.25 33.89
CA ARG A 439 -2.64 1.05 33.76
C ARG A 439 -1.69 0.90 34.96
N THR A 440 -2.05 0.15 36.00
CA THR A 440 -1.13 -0.13 37.11
C THR A 440 0.00 -1.03 36.64
N VAL A 441 1.25 -0.58 36.86
CA VAL A 441 2.45 -1.27 36.43
C VAL A 441 3.05 -2.04 37.60
N GLY A 442 3.46 -3.29 37.36
CA GLY A 442 4.16 -4.12 38.34
C GLY A 442 5.36 -4.82 37.74
N ALA A 443 6.32 -5.21 38.59
CA ALA A 443 7.48 -5.96 38.18
C ALA A 443 7.07 -7.38 37.76
N LEU A 444 7.57 -7.82 36.61
CA LEU A 444 7.32 -9.14 36.07
C LEU A 444 8.18 -10.17 36.82
N CYS A 445 7.50 -11.07 37.50
CA CYS A 445 8.09 -12.09 38.34
C CYS A 445 7.66 -13.49 37.87
N VAL A 446 8.50 -14.48 38.16
CA VAL A 446 8.13 -15.90 38.09
C VAL A 446 8.00 -16.42 39.50
N LEU A 447 6.78 -16.83 39.86
CA LEU A 447 6.55 -17.63 41.05
C LEU A 447 6.91 -19.08 40.73
N THR A 448 7.63 -19.74 41.62
CA THR A 448 7.96 -21.16 41.54
C THR A 448 7.54 -21.90 42.80
N THR A 449 7.02 -23.11 42.64
CA THR A 449 6.66 -24.03 43.74
C THR A 449 6.98 -25.45 43.31
N THR A 450 6.85 -26.42 44.20
CA THR A 450 6.93 -27.83 43.84
C THR A 450 5.58 -28.51 43.95
N ASP A 451 5.33 -29.47 43.07
CA ASP A 451 4.25 -30.45 43.18
C ASP A 451 4.86 -31.85 43.08
N GLN A 452 4.68 -32.66 44.13
CA GLN A 452 5.31 -33.98 44.27
C GLN A 452 6.82 -34.00 43.97
N GLY A 453 7.53 -32.93 44.33
CA GLY A 453 8.98 -32.78 44.11
C GLY A 453 9.39 -32.27 42.73
N SER A 454 8.44 -32.05 41.81
CA SER A 454 8.70 -31.46 40.50
C SER A 454 8.46 -29.95 40.52
N PRO A 455 9.37 -29.11 39.97
CA PRO A 455 9.20 -27.67 39.95
C PRO A 455 8.09 -27.25 38.98
N MET A 456 7.27 -26.32 39.44
CA MET A 456 6.23 -25.65 38.69
C MET A 456 6.42 -24.14 38.76
N GLY A 457 5.99 -23.43 37.73
CA GLY A 457 6.15 -21.98 37.68
C GLY A 457 4.99 -21.25 37.00
N LEU A 458 4.77 -20.01 37.42
CA LEU A 458 3.73 -19.11 36.95
C LEU A 458 4.32 -17.70 36.79
N LEU A 459 4.00 -17.05 35.68
CA LEU A 459 4.37 -15.66 35.41
C LEU A 459 3.32 -14.71 36.01
N THR A 460 3.74 -13.71 36.77
CA THR A 460 2.84 -12.69 37.34
C THR A 460 3.52 -11.33 37.40
N ALA A 461 2.73 -10.26 37.24
CA ALA A 461 3.18 -8.89 37.47
C ALA A 461 2.46 -8.22 38.66
N SER A 462 1.50 -8.93 39.27
CA SER A 462 0.71 -8.40 40.39
C SER A 462 1.40 -8.72 41.71
N VAL A 463 2.59 -8.15 41.89
CA VAL A 463 3.43 -8.30 43.09
C VAL A 463 3.64 -6.93 43.71
N THR A 464 3.49 -6.80 45.03
CA THR A 464 3.79 -5.57 45.76
C THR A 464 4.41 -5.90 47.11
N GLN A 465 5.42 -5.12 47.53
CA GLN A 465 5.96 -5.22 48.87
C GLN A 465 4.91 -4.75 49.89
N ALA A 466 4.67 -5.56 50.92
CA ALA A 466 3.62 -5.31 51.92
C ALA A 466 4.18 -4.84 53.26
N SER A 467 5.35 -5.35 53.66
CA SER A 467 5.98 -5.01 54.94
C SER A 467 7.51 -5.11 54.86
N PHE A 468 8.19 -4.37 55.74
CA PHE A 468 9.64 -4.46 55.92
C PHE A 468 10.04 -5.33 57.12
N ASP A 469 9.19 -5.41 58.16
CA ASP A 469 9.45 -6.22 59.36
C ASP A 469 8.15 -6.85 59.91
N PRO A 470 7.99 -8.19 59.90
CA PRO A 470 8.80 -9.10 59.10
C PRO A 470 8.66 -8.75 57.60
N PRO A 471 9.69 -8.96 56.77
CA PRO A 471 9.61 -8.63 55.35
C PRO A 471 8.52 -9.47 54.68
N GLY A 472 7.65 -8.81 53.93
CA GLY A 472 6.45 -9.44 53.39
C GLY A 472 6.02 -8.84 52.06
N LEU A 473 5.31 -9.65 51.28
CA LEU A 473 4.81 -9.28 49.96
C LEU A 473 3.37 -9.77 49.76
N ILE A 474 2.70 -9.10 48.84
CA ILE A 474 1.36 -9.45 48.38
C ILE A 474 1.43 -9.86 46.90
N LEU A 475 0.74 -10.95 46.57
CA LEU A 475 0.54 -11.44 45.21
C LEU A 475 -0.94 -11.50 44.90
N ALA A 476 -1.36 -11.12 43.69
CA ALA A 476 -2.72 -11.35 43.22
C ALA A 476 -2.73 -12.27 41.99
N LEU A 477 -3.09 -13.54 42.18
CA LEU A 477 -3.08 -14.55 41.12
C LEU A 477 -4.51 -14.83 40.62
N PRO A 478 -4.71 -15.28 39.37
CA PRO A 478 -6.03 -15.69 38.90
C PRO A 478 -6.66 -16.77 39.78
N GLN A 479 -7.97 -16.72 39.97
CA GLN A 479 -8.67 -17.76 40.73
C GLN A 479 -8.45 -19.14 40.08
N GLY A 480 -8.12 -20.15 40.89
CA GLY A 480 -7.81 -21.50 40.42
C GLY A 480 -6.34 -21.72 40.00
N SER A 481 -5.51 -20.68 39.95
CA SER A 481 -4.09 -20.81 39.55
C SER A 481 -3.14 -21.21 40.68
N LEU A 482 -3.64 -21.34 41.91
CA LEU A 482 -2.85 -21.57 43.13
C LEU A 482 -2.14 -22.93 43.15
N GLY A 483 -2.72 -23.96 42.51
CA GLY A 483 -2.21 -25.33 42.58
C GLY A 483 -1.96 -25.76 44.05
N PRO A 484 -0.72 -26.16 44.43
CA PRO A 484 -0.38 -26.62 45.77
C PRO A 484 -0.17 -25.50 46.81
N LEU A 485 -0.37 -24.23 46.46
CA LEU A 485 -0.13 -23.10 47.36
C LEU A 485 -1.28 -22.93 48.36
N SER A 486 -0.98 -23.18 49.63
CA SER A 486 -1.87 -23.01 50.77
C SER A 486 -1.11 -22.33 51.92
N PRO A 487 -1.78 -21.81 52.97
CA PRO A 487 -1.09 -21.28 54.14
C PRO A 487 -0.04 -22.28 54.69
N GLY A 488 1.21 -21.83 54.79
CA GLY A 488 2.37 -22.64 55.16
C GLY A 488 3.20 -23.16 53.98
N SER A 489 2.68 -23.19 52.76
CA SER A 489 3.42 -23.65 51.57
C SER A 489 4.60 -22.72 51.25
N PRO A 490 5.80 -23.27 50.95
CA PRO A 490 6.91 -22.50 50.44
C PRO A 490 6.71 -22.17 48.96
N PHE A 491 7.25 -21.02 48.53
CA PHE A 491 7.41 -20.70 47.11
C PHE A 491 8.63 -19.81 46.88
N GLY A 492 9.18 -19.86 45.67
CA GLY A 492 10.20 -18.94 45.20
C GLY A 492 9.57 -17.81 44.38
N LEU A 493 10.12 -16.60 44.48
CA LEU A 493 9.76 -15.49 43.61
C LEU A 493 11.00 -14.92 42.94
N THR A 494 11.04 -15.03 41.62
CA THR A 494 12.14 -14.55 40.79
C THR A 494 11.74 -13.24 40.10
N VAL A 495 12.48 -12.16 40.30
CA VAL A 495 12.27 -10.88 39.60
C VAL A 495 13.04 -10.88 38.28
N LEU A 496 12.34 -10.75 37.15
CA LEU A 496 12.95 -10.85 35.83
C LEU A 496 13.61 -9.53 35.38
N GLN A 497 14.67 -9.64 34.58
CA GLN A 497 15.32 -8.49 33.92
C GLN A 497 14.63 -8.14 32.59
N GLU A 498 14.58 -6.85 32.25
CA GLU A 498 14.08 -6.36 30.96
C GLU A 498 14.84 -6.96 29.75
N GLY A 499 14.14 -7.20 28.64
CA GLY A 499 14.74 -7.63 27.36
C GLY A 499 14.98 -9.14 27.18
N ARG A 500 14.76 -9.97 28.21
CA ARG A 500 15.02 -11.43 28.15
C ARG A 500 13.81 -12.27 27.71
N SER A 501 14.09 -13.48 27.22
CA SER A 501 13.09 -14.40 26.62
C SER A 501 12.40 -15.34 27.62
N VAL A 502 12.87 -15.41 28.88
CA VAL A 502 12.38 -16.33 29.94
C VAL A 502 10.86 -16.31 30.07
N ARG A 503 10.24 -15.12 30.04
CA ARG A 503 8.79 -14.93 30.15
C ARG A 503 7.95 -15.73 29.14
N ARG A 504 8.51 -16.10 27.98
CA ARG A 504 7.79 -16.83 26.93
C ARG A 504 7.48 -18.29 27.31
N HIS A 505 8.18 -18.83 28.30
CA HIS A 505 8.03 -20.23 28.70
C HIS A 505 6.93 -20.41 29.77
N PHE A 506 6.65 -19.37 30.57
CA PHE A 506 5.71 -19.45 31.69
C PHE A 506 4.32 -18.95 31.32
N SER A 507 3.29 -19.61 31.83
CA SER A 507 1.88 -19.18 31.72
C SER A 507 1.56 -18.11 32.76
N THR A 508 0.61 -17.22 32.46
CA THR A 508 0.05 -16.26 33.43
C THR A 508 -1.23 -16.76 34.09
N GLN A 509 -1.76 -17.90 33.65
CA GLN A 509 -3.07 -18.41 34.09
C GLN A 509 -2.97 -19.61 35.04
N GLN A 510 -1.92 -20.41 34.91
CA GLN A 510 -1.76 -21.63 35.69
C GLN A 510 -0.29 -22.01 35.85
N LEU A 511 0.02 -22.70 36.95
CA LEU A 511 1.32 -23.29 37.19
C LEU A 511 1.64 -24.33 36.12
N THR A 512 2.89 -24.31 35.62
CA THR A 512 3.36 -25.26 34.60
C THR A 512 4.76 -25.80 34.93
N ALA A 513 4.97 -27.09 34.70
CA ALA A 513 6.27 -27.75 34.84
C ALA A 513 7.11 -27.73 33.54
N ALA A 514 6.48 -27.48 32.38
CA ALA A 514 7.12 -27.53 31.08
C ALA A 514 8.40 -26.66 30.94
N PRO A 515 8.49 -25.46 31.56
CA PRO A 515 9.67 -24.59 31.41
C PRO A 515 10.97 -25.16 31.96
N PHE A 516 10.89 -25.99 33.01
CA PHE A 516 12.08 -26.48 33.73
C PHE A 516 12.81 -27.61 32.99
N GLY A 517 12.26 -28.12 31.89
CA GLY A 517 12.99 -28.99 30.97
C GLY A 517 13.90 -28.23 29.99
N GLN A 518 13.74 -26.91 29.87
CA GLN A 518 14.40 -26.07 28.85
C GLN A 518 15.20 -24.91 29.44
N LEU A 519 14.91 -24.52 30.69
CA LEU A 519 15.55 -23.40 31.35
C LEU A 519 16.52 -23.87 32.44
N PRO A 520 17.71 -23.27 32.55
CA PRO A 520 18.61 -23.53 33.67
C PRO A 520 18.01 -22.98 34.97
N PHE A 521 18.03 -23.79 36.02
CA PHE A 521 17.58 -23.42 37.36
C PHE A 521 18.42 -24.13 38.43
N THR A 522 18.42 -23.56 39.63
CA THR A 522 18.98 -24.16 40.85
C THR A 522 17.87 -24.34 41.88
N LEU A 523 17.99 -25.34 42.76
CA LEU A 523 17.08 -25.51 43.89
C LEU A 523 17.58 -24.72 45.09
N THR A 524 16.67 -24.03 45.76
CA THR A 524 16.93 -23.22 46.95
C THR A 524 16.66 -23.98 48.23
N GLU A 525 16.92 -23.37 49.40
CA GLU A 525 16.77 -24.06 50.69
C GLU A 525 15.32 -24.43 51.00
N ASN A 526 14.36 -23.60 50.58
CA ASN A 526 12.94 -23.94 50.64
C ASN A 526 12.47 -24.93 49.54
N GLY A 527 13.40 -25.52 48.78
CA GLY A 527 13.15 -26.54 47.76
C GLY A 527 12.53 -26.03 46.46
N CYS A 528 12.43 -24.72 46.27
CA CYS A 528 11.85 -24.12 45.07
C CYS A 528 12.92 -23.85 44.00
N ALA A 529 12.48 -23.68 42.74
CA ALA A 529 13.40 -23.40 41.65
C ALA A 529 13.73 -21.89 41.56
N GLN A 530 15.01 -21.56 41.56
CA GLN A 530 15.56 -20.25 41.24
C GLN A 530 16.07 -20.24 39.80
N LEU A 531 15.56 -19.31 38.99
CA LEU A 531 16.03 -19.16 37.60
C LEU A 531 17.34 -18.36 37.58
N SER A 532 18.30 -18.80 36.76
CA SER A 532 19.62 -18.16 36.68
C SER A 532 19.60 -16.78 36.02
N ASP A 533 18.63 -16.50 35.14
CA ASP A 533 18.52 -15.26 34.37
C ASP A 533 17.52 -14.29 35.04
N ALA A 534 17.94 -13.71 36.17
CA ALA A 534 17.09 -12.89 37.04
C ALA A 534 17.86 -11.77 37.75
N LEU A 535 17.12 -10.74 38.23
CA LEU A 535 17.67 -9.63 39.01
C LEU A 535 17.79 -9.98 40.49
N ALA A 536 16.77 -10.64 41.02
CA ALA A 536 16.67 -11.01 42.42
C ALA A 536 15.81 -12.25 42.58
N TYR A 537 16.04 -12.96 43.67
CA TYR A 537 15.26 -14.13 44.07
C TYR A 537 14.85 -14.01 45.54
N LEU A 538 13.62 -14.39 45.86
CA LEU A 538 13.07 -14.37 47.21
C LEU A 538 12.51 -15.75 47.56
N GLU A 539 12.90 -16.28 48.73
CA GLU A 539 12.30 -17.47 49.34
C GLU A 539 11.15 -17.01 50.25
N CYS A 540 9.95 -17.45 49.93
CA CYS A 540 8.74 -16.98 50.56
C CYS A 540 7.93 -18.12 51.16
N LYS A 541 7.12 -17.79 52.16
CA LYS A 541 6.15 -18.71 52.77
C LYS A 541 4.78 -18.06 52.79
N VAL A 542 3.77 -18.79 52.30
CA VAL A 542 2.39 -18.30 52.29
C VAL A 542 1.89 -18.15 53.72
N SER A 543 1.46 -16.95 54.10
CA SER A 543 0.92 -16.68 55.44
C SER A 543 -0.60 -16.62 55.42
N ALA A 544 -1.19 -16.02 54.39
CA ALA A 544 -2.64 -15.94 54.23
C ALA A 544 -3.06 -15.98 52.76
N VAL A 545 -4.26 -16.50 52.52
CA VAL A 545 -4.88 -16.60 51.19
C VAL A 545 -6.30 -16.04 51.30
N LEU A 546 -6.63 -15.05 50.47
CA LEU A 546 -7.91 -14.35 50.48
C LEU A 546 -8.52 -14.35 49.07
N PRO A 547 -9.70 -14.96 48.85
CA PRO A 547 -10.41 -14.84 47.57
C PRO A 547 -10.94 -13.41 47.39
N LEU A 548 -10.63 -12.79 46.25
CA LEU A 548 -11.04 -11.43 45.88
C LEU A 548 -11.54 -11.42 44.43
N GLY A 549 -12.85 -11.58 44.25
CA GLY A 549 -13.47 -11.56 42.92
C GLY A 549 -12.90 -12.66 42.03
N ASP A 550 -12.30 -12.27 40.90
CA ASP A 550 -11.64 -13.14 39.92
C ASP A 550 -10.19 -13.49 40.26
N ARG A 551 -9.67 -12.98 41.39
CA ARG A 551 -8.30 -13.23 41.85
C ARG A 551 -8.27 -13.83 43.24
N THR A 552 -7.15 -14.42 43.58
CA THR A 552 -6.80 -14.79 44.93
C THR A 552 -5.58 -13.99 45.37
N LEU A 553 -5.74 -13.26 46.48
CA LEU A 553 -4.68 -12.50 47.10
C LEU A 553 -3.92 -13.39 48.09
N ILE A 554 -2.61 -13.38 47.98
CA ILE A 554 -1.70 -14.12 48.84
C ILE A 554 -0.86 -13.10 49.59
N TYR A 555 -0.89 -13.15 50.92
CA TYR A 555 0.12 -12.50 51.73
C TYR A 555 1.18 -13.54 52.11
N ALA A 556 2.44 -13.20 51.91
CA ALA A 556 3.56 -14.08 52.18
C ALA A 556 4.67 -13.34 52.92
N THR A 557 5.30 -14.03 53.87
CA THR A 557 6.54 -13.59 54.51
C THR A 557 7.73 -14.03 53.67
N VAL A 558 8.68 -13.13 53.48
CA VAL A 558 9.96 -13.40 52.83
C VAL A 558 10.92 -13.91 53.90
N GLU A 559 11.36 -15.15 53.79
CA GLU A 559 12.28 -15.76 54.74
C GLU A 559 13.74 -15.43 54.36
N ARG A 560 14.04 -15.38 53.05
CA ARG A 560 15.35 -15.02 52.51
C ARG A 560 15.23 -14.33 51.16
N GLY A 561 16.25 -13.58 50.78
CA GLY A 561 16.34 -12.99 49.44
C GLY A 561 17.76 -12.65 49.04
N GLU A 562 18.05 -12.75 47.75
CA GLU A 562 19.37 -12.45 47.18
C GLU A 562 19.22 -11.59 45.93
N ARG A 563 20.10 -10.59 45.78
CA ARG A 563 20.24 -9.81 44.54
C ARG A 563 21.30 -10.46 43.66
N LEU A 564 20.89 -10.96 42.51
CA LEU A 564 21.74 -11.74 41.61
C LEU A 564 22.52 -10.85 40.64
N THR A 565 21.89 -9.82 40.08
CA THR A 565 22.51 -8.91 39.10
C THR A 565 22.03 -7.46 39.30
N SER A 566 22.72 -6.50 38.67
CA SER A 566 22.26 -5.11 38.56
C SER A 566 21.51 -4.91 37.23
N GLY A 567 20.38 -4.19 37.26
CA GLY A 567 19.58 -3.93 36.06
C GLY A 567 18.17 -3.42 36.39
N VAL A 568 17.36 -3.24 35.34
CA VAL A 568 15.98 -2.75 35.44
C VAL A 568 15.00 -3.95 35.38
N PRO A 569 14.02 -4.03 36.30
CA PRO A 569 12.99 -5.07 36.27
C PRO A 569 12.19 -5.03 34.98
N ALA A 570 11.92 -6.20 34.40
CA ALA A 570 10.90 -6.32 33.36
C ALA A 570 9.55 -5.89 33.94
N LEU A 571 8.76 -5.14 33.18
CA LEU A 571 7.45 -4.66 33.61
C LEU A 571 6.35 -5.50 32.94
N GLY A 572 5.32 -5.85 33.72
CA GLY A 572 4.08 -6.41 33.17
C GLY A 572 3.24 -5.30 32.53
N GLN A 573 2.71 -5.58 31.33
CA GLN A 573 1.63 -4.81 30.71
C GLN A 573 0.40 -5.68 30.61
#